data_AF-A0A8J4T233-F1
#
_entry.id   AF-A0A8J4T233-F1
#
_cell.length_a   1.000
_cell.length_b   1.000
_cell.length_c   1.000
_cell.angle_alpha   90.00
_cell.angle_beta   90.00
_cell.angle_gamma   90.00
#
_symmetry.space_group_name_H-M   'P 1'
#
loop_
_entity.id
_entity.type
_entity.pdbx_description
1 polymer ?
#
loop_
_entity_poly.entity_id
_entity_poly.type
_entity_poly.pdbx_seq_one_letter_code
_entity_poly.pdbx_strand_id
1 'polypeptide(L)'
;MQRMEQFIKIRRTEHTDARGIKKLIDQNILNAFGKITVLKILERSVLSLTLTKEENLVVGCACFSNAPSRRFTVPESWKDWFDSNIGPQNVDSINSLFIELLVVDPFYAEHLVNEICKTVFTMLIDVQNIFLLTNSKADFKPASSNPFQKLSSKSATTDFSVSVAYRHDVFPILFSRTAAVEDNDDLVPLFNSQTDLLRKTYGNYYIAELVEAQNEGLKCVVIECDRKAVGFLSATKRINLEKLNECYDLILFNGLRKPHPKDNLSPSEKSREQENSLHIQGEYVVDDF
;
A
#
# COMPACT_ATOMS: atom_id res chain seq x y z
N MET A 1 -24.99 15.02 -22.11
CA MET A 1 -25.63 14.71 -20.81
C MET A 1 -24.57 14.86 -19.74
N GLN A 2 -24.19 16.11 -19.43
CA GLN A 2 -23.27 16.46 -18.35
C GLN A 2 -24.08 16.61 -17.05
N ARG A 3 -23.76 15.83 -16.01
CA ARG A 3 -24.07 16.20 -14.63
C ARG A 3 -23.18 15.45 -13.64
N MET A 4 -22.20 16.19 -13.14
CA MET A 4 -21.43 16.03 -11.90
C MET A 4 -20.66 14.71 -11.70
N GLU A 5 -19.38 14.73 -12.07
CA GLU A 5 -18.35 13.98 -11.35
C GLU A 5 -18.37 14.45 -9.89
N GLN A 6 -19.20 13.82 -9.06
CA GLN A 6 -19.14 14.05 -7.63
C GLN A 6 -17.82 13.48 -7.13
N PHE A 7 -17.03 14.32 -6.48
CA PHE A 7 -15.71 13.94 -5.98
C PHE A 7 -15.88 12.91 -4.86
N ILE A 8 -15.54 11.65 -5.15
CA ILE A 8 -15.55 10.57 -4.16
C ILE A 8 -14.17 10.50 -3.54
N LYS A 9 -14.14 10.61 -2.22
CA LYS A 9 -12.91 10.50 -1.43
C LYS A 9 -12.81 9.09 -0.85
N ILE A 10 -11.63 8.49 -0.99
CA ILE A 10 -11.27 7.25 -0.30
C ILE A 10 -10.44 7.64 0.93
N ARG A 11 -10.84 7.14 2.11
CA ARG A 11 -10.10 7.33 3.37
C ARG A 11 -10.11 6.08 4.21
N ARG A 12 -9.25 6.02 5.23
CA ARG A 12 -9.34 4.97 6.26
C ARG A 12 -10.71 5.03 6.93
N THR A 13 -11.25 3.85 7.21
CA THR A 13 -12.56 3.70 7.84
C THR A 13 -12.51 4.11 9.30
N GLU A 14 -13.58 4.78 9.74
CA GLU A 14 -13.81 5.16 11.13
C GLU A 14 -14.98 4.34 11.69
N HIS A 15 -15.02 4.16 13.01
CA HIS A 15 -16.09 3.40 13.67
C HIS A 15 -17.50 3.98 13.38
N THR A 16 -17.59 5.30 13.19
CA THR A 16 -18.82 6.04 12.84
C THR A 16 -19.39 5.63 11.48
N ASP A 17 -18.56 5.17 10.54
CA ASP A 17 -18.96 4.74 9.19
C ASP A 17 -19.79 3.46 9.20
N ALA A 18 -19.71 2.65 10.26
CA ALA A 18 -20.34 1.35 10.35
C ALA A 18 -21.86 1.38 10.08
N ARG A 19 -22.54 2.48 10.44
CA ARG A 19 -23.97 2.66 10.14
C ARG A 19 -24.23 2.84 8.65
N GLY A 20 -23.37 3.60 7.95
CA GLY A 20 -23.47 3.79 6.50
C GLY A 20 -23.17 2.51 5.74
N ILE A 21 -22.09 1.81 6.13
CA ILE A 21 -21.69 0.52 5.54
C ILE A 21 -22.81 -0.51 5.66
N LYS A 22 -23.47 -0.61 6.83
CA LYS A 22 -24.60 -1.54 7.04
C LYS A 22 -25.77 -1.31 6.08
N LYS A 23 -26.01 -0.06 5.65
CA LYS A 23 -27.10 0.26 4.71
C LYS A 23 -26.83 -0.22 3.28
N LEU A 24 -25.56 -0.43 2.93
CA LEU A 24 -25.13 -0.88 1.61
C LEU A 24 -25.09 -2.41 1.47
N ILE A 25 -25.34 -3.14 2.57
CA ILE A 25 -25.34 -4.61 2.56
C ILE A 25 -26.71 -5.08 2.08
N ASP A 26 -26.76 -5.65 0.88
CA ASP A 26 -27.93 -6.30 0.32
C ASP A 26 -27.80 -7.83 0.35
N GLN A 27 -28.78 -8.52 -0.24
CA GLN A 27 -28.79 -9.99 -0.29
C GLN A 27 -27.66 -10.56 -1.17
N ASN A 28 -27.22 -9.84 -2.20
CA ASN A 28 -26.11 -10.28 -3.05
C ASN A 28 -24.81 -10.30 -2.25
N ILE A 29 -24.56 -9.24 -1.48
CA ILE A 29 -23.42 -9.14 -0.56
C ILE A 29 -23.46 -10.26 0.49
N LEU A 30 -24.63 -10.53 1.08
CA LEU A 30 -24.78 -11.63 2.05
C LEU A 30 -24.60 -13.01 1.41
N ASN A 31 -24.99 -13.20 0.16
CA ASN A 31 -24.74 -14.45 -0.57
C ASN A 31 -23.24 -14.63 -0.85
N ALA A 32 -22.54 -13.55 -1.20
CA ALA A 32 -21.12 -13.56 -1.52
C ALA A 32 -20.24 -13.76 -0.28
N PHE A 33 -20.48 -12.95 0.75
CA PHE A 33 -19.68 -12.82 1.96
C PHE A 33 -20.38 -13.37 3.20
N GLY A 34 -21.43 -14.18 3.09
CA GLY A 34 -22.12 -14.85 4.19
C GLY A 34 -22.59 -13.91 5.31
N LYS A 35 -22.64 -14.43 6.55
CA LYS A 35 -23.07 -13.64 7.73
C LYS A 35 -22.07 -12.54 8.07
N ILE A 36 -22.45 -11.29 7.81
CA ILE A 36 -21.60 -10.12 8.05
C ILE A 36 -21.91 -9.48 9.41
N THR A 37 -20.87 -9.14 10.16
CA THR A 37 -20.96 -8.28 11.34
C THR A 37 -19.95 -7.15 11.16
N VAL A 38 -20.43 -6.00 10.65
CA VAL A 38 -19.58 -4.89 10.20
C VAL A 38 -18.54 -4.48 11.26
N LEU A 39 -18.96 -4.26 12.51
CA LEU A 39 -18.03 -3.83 13.57
C LEU A 39 -16.89 -4.84 13.80
N LYS A 40 -17.22 -6.13 13.86
CA LYS A 40 -16.22 -7.20 14.04
C LYS A 40 -15.24 -7.29 12.87
N ILE A 41 -15.70 -7.01 11.64
CA ILE A 41 -14.83 -6.97 10.46
C ILE A 41 -13.90 -5.75 10.56
N LEU A 42 -14.44 -4.57 10.86
CA LEU A 42 -13.64 -3.34 10.99
C LEU A 42 -12.55 -3.47 12.05
N GLU A 43 -12.88 -4.04 13.22
CA GLU A 43 -11.93 -4.24 14.33
C GLU A 43 -10.80 -5.21 14.00
N ARG A 44 -11.05 -6.20 13.12
CA ARG A 44 -10.08 -7.26 12.81
C ARG A 44 -9.31 -7.03 11.51
N SER A 45 -9.77 -6.10 10.68
CA SER A 45 -9.16 -5.81 9.39
C SER A 45 -7.81 -5.13 9.58
N VAL A 46 -6.81 -5.56 8.82
CA VAL A 46 -5.48 -4.92 8.75
C VAL A 46 -5.59 -3.55 8.08
N LEU A 47 -6.51 -3.43 7.11
CA LEU A 47 -6.84 -2.18 6.45
C LEU A 47 -8.35 -2.14 6.18
N SER A 48 -8.99 -1.01 6.46
CA SER A 48 -10.36 -0.74 6.03
C SER A 48 -10.41 0.63 5.37
N LEU A 49 -11.03 0.68 4.20
CA LEU A 49 -11.22 1.89 3.41
C LEU A 49 -12.71 2.19 3.28
N THR A 50 -13.09 3.43 3.54
CA THR A 50 -14.44 3.95 3.31
C THR A 50 -14.40 4.92 2.13
N LEU A 51 -15.38 4.78 1.24
CA LEU A 51 -15.62 5.68 0.12
C LEU A 51 -16.75 6.63 0.52
N THR A 52 -16.44 7.91 0.53
CA THR A 52 -17.38 8.95 0.96
C THR A 52 -17.59 9.98 -0.13
N LYS A 53 -18.85 10.39 -0.29
CA LYS A 53 -19.24 11.56 -1.08
C LYS A 53 -19.20 12.83 -0.21
N GLU A 54 -19.60 13.97 -0.79
CA GLU A 54 -20.00 15.19 -0.08
C GLU A 54 -20.80 14.87 1.20
N GLU A 55 -20.56 15.65 2.25
CA GLU A 55 -21.14 15.47 3.60
C GLU A 55 -20.76 14.17 4.32
N ASN A 56 -19.66 13.50 3.93
CA ASN A 56 -19.21 12.22 4.50
C ASN A 56 -20.23 11.07 4.34
N LEU A 57 -21.13 11.17 3.35
CA LEU A 57 -22.05 10.09 3.04
C LEU A 57 -21.28 8.86 2.53
N VAL A 58 -21.40 7.74 3.23
CA VAL A 58 -20.76 6.47 2.85
C VAL A 58 -21.44 5.88 1.62
N VAL A 59 -20.67 5.72 0.56
CA VAL A 59 -21.09 5.12 -0.73
C VAL A 59 -20.37 3.79 -1.00
N GLY A 60 -19.41 3.41 -0.17
CA GLY A 60 -18.75 2.11 -0.26
C GLY A 60 -17.77 1.86 0.87
N CYS A 61 -17.33 0.62 0.99
CA CYS A 61 -16.31 0.17 1.91
C CYS A 61 -15.62 -1.11 1.42
N ALA A 62 -14.31 -1.19 1.66
CA ALA A 62 -13.53 -2.40 1.47
C ALA A 62 -12.70 -2.69 2.74
N CYS A 63 -12.81 -3.91 3.25
CA CYS A 63 -12.12 -4.39 4.45
C CYS A 63 -11.17 -5.53 4.09
N PHE A 64 -9.95 -5.48 4.57
CA PHE A 64 -8.86 -6.38 4.17
C PHE A 64 -8.22 -7.07 5.37
N SER A 65 -7.85 -8.34 5.17
CA SER A 65 -7.13 -9.18 6.13
C SER A 65 -5.89 -9.77 5.47
N ASN A 66 -4.89 -10.15 6.26
CA ASN A 66 -3.66 -10.81 5.81
C ASN A 66 -3.79 -12.34 5.70
N ALA A 67 -5.02 -12.86 5.85
CA ALA A 67 -5.37 -14.26 5.66
C ALA A 67 -6.83 -14.37 5.14
N PRO A 68 -7.19 -15.46 4.45
CA PRO A 68 -8.56 -15.77 4.08
C PRO A 68 -9.53 -15.73 5.27
N SER A 69 -10.81 -15.51 4.98
CA SER A 69 -11.85 -15.56 6.00
C SER A 69 -11.81 -16.87 6.79
N ARG A 70 -11.99 -16.77 8.12
CA ARG A 70 -12.04 -17.91 9.06
C ARG A 70 -13.08 -18.97 8.72
N ARG A 71 -13.98 -18.68 7.78
CA ARG A 71 -14.98 -19.63 7.29
C ARG A 71 -14.41 -20.68 6.33
N PHE A 72 -13.27 -20.37 5.69
CA PHE A 72 -12.61 -21.26 4.76
C PHE A 72 -11.44 -21.99 5.41
N THR A 73 -10.65 -21.29 6.21
CA THR A 73 -9.46 -21.85 6.87
C THR A 73 -9.12 -21.07 8.15
N VAL A 74 -8.41 -21.72 9.06
CA VAL A 74 -7.76 -21.03 10.19
C VAL A 74 -6.60 -20.17 9.67
N PRO A 75 -6.36 -18.97 10.24
CA PRO A 75 -5.28 -18.09 9.79
C PRO A 75 -3.89 -18.72 9.89
N GLU A 76 -3.64 -19.61 10.82
CA GLU A 76 -2.30 -20.16 11.04
C GLU A 76 -1.88 -21.15 9.95
N SER A 77 -2.86 -21.74 9.23
CA SER A 77 -2.64 -22.76 8.20
C SER A 77 -3.16 -22.33 6.84
N TRP A 78 -3.41 -21.02 6.64
CA TRP A 78 -4.07 -20.57 5.42
C TRP A 78 -3.23 -20.81 4.17
N LYS A 79 -1.91 -20.76 4.28
CA LYS A 79 -0.99 -20.94 3.14
C LYS A 79 -1.08 -22.36 2.57
N ASP A 80 -1.00 -23.36 3.44
CA ASP A 80 -1.15 -24.77 3.05
C ASP A 80 -2.53 -25.04 2.43
N TRP A 81 -3.57 -24.44 3.02
CA TRP A 81 -4.92 -24.50 2.46
C TRP A 81 -4.99 -23.87 1.07
N PHE A 82 -4.37 -22.70 0.88
CA PHE A 82 -4.38 -21.99 -0.39
C PHE A 82 -3.64 -22.77 -1.49
N ASP A 83 -2.46 -23.32 -1.17
CA ASP A 83 -1.66 -24.12 -2.10
C ASP A 83 -2.35 -25.44 -2.50
N SER A 84 -3.08 -26.03 -1.55
CA SER A 84 -3.86 -27.25 -1.79
C SER A 84 -5.07 -27.01 -2.70
N ASN A 85 -5.75 -25.87 -2.55
CA ASN A 85 -7.01 -25.59 -3.26
C ASN A 85 -6.82 -24.84 -4.57
N ILE A 86 -5.93 -23.86 -4.62
CA ILE A 86 -5.71 -22.98 -5.78
C ILE A 86 -4.42 -23.36 -6.50
N GLY A 87 -3.38 -23.70 -5.75
CA GLY A 87 -2.07 -24.03 -6.28
C GLY A 87 -0.97 -23.17 -5.70
N PRO A 88 0.29 -23.60 -5.88
CA PRO A 88 1.43 -22.84 -5.40
C PRO A 88 1.40 -21.47 -6.07
N GLN A 89 1.29 -20.44 -5.24
CA GLN A 89 1.42 -19.05 -5.66
C GLN A 89 2.51 -18.39 -4.81
N ASN A 90 3.16 -17.35 -5.34
CA ASN A 90 4.10 -16.57 -4.56
C ASN A 90 3.33 -15.66 -3.58
N VAL A 91 2.74 -16.26 -2.54
CA VAL A 91 1.86 -15.59 -1.56
C VAL A 91 2.34 -15.79 -0.13
N ASP A 92 2.25 -14.74 0.66
CA ASP A 92 2.45 -14.72 2.11
C ASP A 92 1.61 -13.61 2.75
N SER A 93 1.69 -13.48 4.09
CA SER A 93 0.90 -12.51 4.84
C SER A 93 1.40 -11.05 4.72
N ILE A 94 2.51 -10.82 4.02
CA ILE A 94 3.09 -9.50 3.75
C ILE A 94 2.66 -9.04 2.35
N ASN A 95 2.78 -9.90 1.35
CA ASN A 95 2.56 -9.57 -0.05
C ASN A 95 1.10 -9.78 -0.53
N SER A 96 0.23 -10.35 0.32
CA SER A 96 -1.13 -10.73 -0.05
C SER A 96 -2.16 -10.24 0.97
N LEU A 97 -3.22 -9.63 0.45
CA LEU A 97 -4.40 -9.26 1.22
C LEU A 97 -5.64 -9.99 0.70
N PHE A 98 -6.56 -10.26 1.62
CA PHE A 98 -7.83 -10.92 1.37
C PHE A 98 -8.97 -9.99 1.74
N ILE A 99 -9.88 -9.76 0.81
CA ILE A 99 -11.07 -8.94 1.05
C ILE A 99 -12.03 -9.71 1.96
N GLU A 100 -12.25 -9.20 3.17
CA GLU A 100 -13.27 -9.72 4.10
C GLU A 100 -14.67 -9.17 3.82
N LEU A 101 -14.75 -7.94 3.29
CA LEU A 101 -15.99 -7.29 2.88
C LEU A 101 -15.69 -6.29 1.76
N LEU A 102 -16.48 -6.33 0.68
CA LEU A 102 -16.51 -5.30 -0.35
C LEU A 102 -17.95 -4.91 -0.61
N VAL A 103 -18.31 -3.67 -0.30
CA VAL A 103 -19.61 -3.07 -0.62
C VAL A 103 -19.38 -1.76 -1.34
N VAL A 104 -20.01 -1.56 -2.49
CA VAL A 104 -19.97 -0.30 -3.22
C VAL A 104 -21.36 -0.07 -3.79
N ASP A 105 -21.85 1.15 -3.69
CA ASP A 105 -23.09 1.55 -4.35
C ASP A 105 -22.97 1.24 -5.86
N PRO A 106 -23.91 0.47 -6.45
CA PRO A 106 -23.84 0.01 -7.84
C PRO A 106 -23.65 1.14 -8.85
N PHE A 107 -24.12 2.35 -8.54
CA PHE A 107 -23.97 3.51 -9.42
C PHE A 107 -22.50 3.92 -9.60
N TYR A 108 -21.65 3.68 -8.60
CA TYR A 108 -20.23 4.07 -8.63
C TYR A 108 -19.26 2.89 -8.73
N ALA A 109 -19.77 1.67 -8.65
CA ALA A 109 -19.00 0.43 -8.57
C ALA A 109 -17.94 0.29 -9.68
N GLU A 110 -18.32 0.65 -10.91
CA GLU A 110 -17.48 0.49 -12.11
C GLU A 110 -16.12 1.19 -12.01
N HIS A 111 -16.08 2.40 -11.45
CA HIS A 111 -14.85 3.16 -11.31
C HIS A 111 -14.14 2.88 -9.97
N LEU A 112 -14.92 2.76 -8.90
CA LEU A 112 -14.36 2.77 -7.55
C LEU A 112 -13.66 1.48 -7.14
N VAL A 113 -14.03 0.33 -7.70
CA VAL A 113 -13.35 -0.93 -7.39
C VAL A 113 -11.88 -0.90 -7.82
N ASN A 114 -11.59 -0.30 -8.97
CA ASN A 114 -10.22 -0.10 -9.44
C ASN A 114 -9.46 0.91 -8.56
N GLU A 115 -10.10 2.03 -8.21
CA GLU A 115 -9.49 3.04 -7.32
C GLU A 115 -9.21 2.49 -5.91
N ILE A 116 -10.03 1.58 -5.38
CA ILE A 116 -9.75 0.85 -4.14
C ILE A 116 -8.46 0.04 -4.29
N CYS A 117 -8.31 -0.73 -5.36
CA CYS A 117 -7.10 -1.53 -5.59
C CYS A 117 -5.86 -0.64 -5.71
N LYS A 118 -5.94 0.45 -6.50
CA LYS A 118 -4.86 1.45 -6.61
C LYS A 118 -4.49 2.03 -5.25
N THR A 119 -5.48 2.39 -4.44
CA THR A 119 -5.27 2.94 -3.09
C THR A 119 -4.55 1.94 -2.19
N VAL A 120 -4.99 0.69 -2.15
CA VAL A 120 -4.36 -0.36 -1.33
C VAL A 120 -2.91 -0.58 -1.73
N PHE A 121 -2.65 -0.76 -3.02
CA PHE A 121 -1.29 -0.95 -3.54
C PHE A 121 -0.40 0.28 -3.32
N THR A 122 -0.95 1.49 -3.32
CA THR A 122 -0.19 2.72 -3.01
C THR A 122 0.15 2.80 -1.52
N MET A 123 -0.79 2.44 -0.65
CA MET A 123 -0.59 2.49 0.81
C MET A 123 0.33 1.37 1.32
N LEU A 124 0.31 0.20 0.68
CA LEU A 124 1.04 -1.00 1.10
C LEU A 124 1.93 -1.48 -0.06
N ILE A 125 3.18 -1.04 -0.06
CA ILE A 125 4.12 -1.26 -1.17
C ILE A 125 4.49 -2.73 -1.35
N ASP A 126 4.54 -3.50 -0.25
CA ASP A 126 4.87 -4.92 -0.28
C ASP A 126 3.74 -5.78 -0.85
N VAL A 127 2.50 -5.29 -0.79
CA VAL A 127 1.33 -6.01 -1.31
C VAL A 127 1.38 -6.06 -2.83
N GLN A 128 1.38 -7.28 -3.36
CA GLN A 128 1.35 -7.61 -4.78
C GLN A 128 0.02 -8.21 -5.22
N ASN A 129 -0.72 -8.81 -4.29
CA ASN A 129 -1.95 -9.55 -4.58
C ASN A 129 -3.10 -9.09 -3.67
N ILE A 130 -4.26 -8.80 -4.25
CA ILE A 130 -5.51 -8.61 -3.51
C ILE A 130 -6.47 -9.71 -3.95
N PHE A 131 -6.81 -10.60 -3.02
CA PHE A 131 -7.70 -11.73 -3.25
C PHE A 131 -9.14 -11.40 -2.83
N LEU A 132 -10.08 -11.77 -3.69
CA LEU A 132 -11.51 -11.75 -3.44
C LEU A 132 -12.01 -13.19 -3.32
N LEU A 133 -12.46 -13.58 -2.12
CA LEU A 133 -13.04 -14.89 -1.87
C LEU A 133 -14.54 -14.73 -1.62
N THR A 134 -15.34 -15.39 -2.44
CA THR A 134 -16.81 -15.39 -2.31
C THR A 134 -17.34 -16.82 -2.32
N ASN A 135 -18.59 -17.01 -1.90
CA ASN A 135 -19.28 -18.27 -2.10
C ASN A 135 -19.39 -18.60 -3.61
N SER A 136 -19.09 -19.83 -4.01
CA SER A 136 -19.09 -20.23 -5.43
C SER A 136 -20.46 -20.14 -6.09
N LYS A 137 -21.54 -20.20 -5.29
CA LYS A 137 -22.92 -20.06 -5.77
C LYS A 137 -23.36 -18.61 -5.93
N ALA A 138 -22.59 -17.64 -5.43
CA ALA A 138 -22.89 -16.23 -5.58
C ALA A 138 -22.33 -15.71 -6.91
N ASP A 139 -23.18 -15.11 -7.76
CA ASP A 139 -22.73 -14.33 -8.93
C ASP A 139 -22.31 -12.92 -8.50
N PHE A 140 -21.33 -12.86 -7.59
CA PHE A 140 -20.83 -11.59 -7.08
C PHE A 140 -19.77 -11.02 -8.01
N LYS A 141 -20.13 -9.94 -8.71
CA LYS A 141 -19.22 -9.16 -9.56
C LYS A 141 -19.21 -7.73 -9.05
N PRO A 142 -18.11 -7.28 -8.43
CA PRO A 142 -18.07 -5.96 -7.82
C PRO A 142 -18.05 -4.83 -8.87
N ALA A 143 -17.59 -5.09 -10.10
CA ALA A 143 -17.62 -4.17 -11.23
C ALA A 143 -17.66 -4.97 -12.55
N SER A 144 -18.03 -4.33 -13.66
CA SER A 144 -18.02 -4.95 -14.99
C SER A 144 -16.58 -5.02 -15.53
N SER A 145 -15.86 -3.90 -15.48
CA SER A 145 -14.40 -3.81 -15.66
C SER A 145 -13.69 -4.19 -14.36
N ASN A 146 -13.75 -5.48 -14.04
CA ASN A 146 -13.22 -5.98 -12.79
C ASN A 146 -11.70 -6.18 -12.86
N PRO A 147 -10.88 -5.56 -11.99
CA PRO A 147 -9.45 -5.89 -11.89
C PRO A 147 -9.20 -7.31 -11.38
N PHE A 148 -10.22 -7.99 -10.83
CA PHE A 148 -10.10 -9.35 -10.30
C PHE A 148 -10.24 -10.41 -11.40
N GLN A 149 -9.16 -11.12 -11.68
CA GLN A 149 -9.12 -12.31 -12.54
C GLN A 149 -9.50 -13.55 -11.71
N LYS A 150 -10.40 -14.40 -12.23
CA LYS A 150 -10.83 -15.61 -11.53
C LYS A 150 -9.73 -16.69 -11.61
N LEU A 151 -9.38 -17.27 -10.47
CA LEU A 151 -8.40 -18.35 -10.39
C LEU A 151 -9.08 -19.71 -10.56
N SER A 152 -8.36 -20.64 -11.19
CA SER A 152 -8.79 -22.04 -11.29
C SER A 152 -8.61 -22.73 -9.94
N SER A 153 -9.66 -23.37 -9.45
CA SER A 153 -9.56 -24.29 -8.32
C SER A 153 -9.05 -25.65 -8.80
N LYS A 154 -8.16 -26.28 -8.02
CA LYS A 154 -7.72 -27.67 -8.21
C LYS A 154 -8.84 -28.67 -7.95
N SER A 155 -9.78 -28.33 -7.08
CA SER A 155 -10.96 -29.15 -6.80
C SER A 155 -12.18 -28.62 -7.55
N ALA A 156 -12.84 -29.51 -8.31
CA ALA A 156 -14.05 -29.18 -9.05
C ALA A 156 -15.27 -28.89 -8.15
N THR A 157 -15.18 -29.15 -6.83
CA THR A 157 -16.30 -29.08 -5.87
C THR A 157 -15.98 -28.18 -4.68
N THR A 158 -15.60 -26.92 -4.94
CA THR A 158 -15.41 -25.94 -3.88
C THR A 158 -16.65 -25.07 -3.68
N ASP A 159 -17.03 -24.85 -2.42
CA ASP A 159 -18.09 -23.92 -2.02
C ASP A 159 -17.66 -22.45 -2.11
N PHE A 160 -16.49 -22.18 -2.70
CA PHE A 160 -15.92 -20.85 -2.85
C PHE A 160 -15.36 -20.61 -4.24
N SER A 161 -15.32 -19.34 -4.62
CA SER A 161 -14.64 -18.79 -5.79
C SER A 161 -13.54 -17.85 -5.31
N VAL A 162 -12.37 -17.94 -5.96
CA VAL A 162 -11.24 -17.04 -5.69
C VAL A 162 -10.93 -16.26 -6.94
N SER A 163 -10.82 -14.95 -6.78
CA SER A 163 -10.33 -14.05 -7.82
C SER A 163 -9.21 -13.17 -7.25
N VAL A 164 -8.33 -12.67 -8.10
CA VAL A 164 -7.15 -11.90 -7.70
C VAL A 164 -6.97 -10.67 -8.58
N ALA A 165 -6.68 -9.54 -7.96
CA ALA A 165 -6.14 -8.37 -8.64
C ALA A 165 -4.64 -8.34 -8.36
N TYR A 166 -3.86 -8.36 -9.43
CA TYR A 166 -2.42 -8.23 -9.34
C TYR A 166 -2.00 -6.77 -9.41
N ARG A 167 -0.97 -6.40 -8.64
CA ARG A 167 -0.42 -5.05 -8.66
C ARG A 167 -0.01 -4.61 -10.06
N HIS A 168 0.62 -5.51 -10.84
CA HIS A 168 1.12 -5.22 -12.17
C HIS A 168 0.02 -5.08 -13.24
N ASP A 169 -1.21 -5.54 -12.95
CA ASP A 169 -2.37 -5.30 -13.82
C ASP A 169 -3.05 -3.96 -13.52
N VAL A 170 -2.85 -3.43 -12.30
CA VAL A 170 -3.43 -2.15 -11.85
C VAL A 170 -2.46 -0.99 -12.04
N PHE A 171 -1.17 -1.23 -11.82
CA PHE A 171 -0.07 -0.29 -12.05
C PHE A 171 0.85 -0.82 -13.13
N PRO A 172 1.32 0.05 -14.04
CA PRO A 172 2.33 -0.36 -14.99
C PRO A 172 3.61 -0.81 -14.28
N ILE A 173 4.27 -1.83 -14.83
CA ILE A 173 5.60 -2.23 -14.37
C ILE A 173 6.57 -1.15 -14.80
N LEU A 174 7.22 -0.52 -13.82
CA LEU A 174 8.21 0.51 -14.05
C LEU A 174 9.60 -0.11 -14.16
N PHE A 175 10.38 0.34 -15.13
CA PHE A 175 11.77 -0.07 -15.29
C PHE A 175 12.69 1.09 -14.89
N SER A 176 13.86 0.75 -14.34
CA SER A 176 14.87 1.75 -14.03
C SER A 176 16.09 1.52 -14.90
N ARG A 177 16.67 2.60 -15.41
CA ARG A 177 17.91 2.58 -16.18
C ARG A 177 18.70 3.86 -15.95
N THR A 178 19.98 3.84 -16.33
CA THR A 178 20.77 5.06 -16.33
C THR A 178 20.14 6.07 -17.29
N ALA A 179 20.06 7.32 -16.85
CA ALA A 179 19.53 8.42 -17.64
C ALA A 179 20.45 8.73 -18.83
N ALA A 180 19.85 9.06 -19.97
CA ALA A 180 20.51 9.49 -21.19
C ALA A 180 20.05 10.89 -21.57
N VAL A 181 20.81 11.58 -22.44
CA VAL A 181 20.53 13.00 -22.77
C VAL A 181 19.20 13.14 -23.51
N GLU A 182 18.80 12.10 -24.25
CA GLU A 182 17.53 12.00 -24.97
C GLU A 182 16.31 12.01 -24.04
N ASP A 183 16.46 11.63 -22.76
CA ASP A 183 15.37 11.65 -21.77
C ASP A 183 14.93 13.09 -21.42
N ASN A 184 15.69 14.10 -21.82
CA ASN A 184 15.42 15.52 -21.55
C ASN A 184 14.02 15.94 -22.04
N ASP A 185 13.62 15.49 -23.23
CA ASP A 185 12.34 15.86 -23.84
C ASP A 185 11.13 15.32 -23.04
N ASP A 186 11.28 14.15 -22.43
CA ASP A 186 10.26 13.54 -21.56
C ASP A 186 10.25 14.17 -20.15
N LEU A 187 11.43 14.49 -19.61
CA LEU A 187 11.59 14.92 -18.22
C LEU A 187 11.31 16.41 -18.01
N VAL A 188 11.64 17.28 -18.96
CA VAL A 188 11.42 18.73 -18.81
C VAL A 188 9.96 19.08 -18.55
N PRO A 189 8.96 18.54 -19.30
CA PRO A 189 7.56 18.76 -18.99
C PRO A 189 7.17 18.25 -17.59
N LEU A 190 7.70 17.09 -17.19
CA LEU A 190 7.41 16.47 -15.90
C LEU A 190 7.85 17.37 -14.74
N PHE A 191 9.09 17.85 -14.74
CA PHE A 191 9.59 18.72 -13.68
C PHE A 191 8.94 20.10 -13.67
N ASN A 192 8.77 20.72 -14.84
CA ASN A 192 8.16 22.05 -14.94
C ASN A 192 6.69 22.05 -14.49
N SER A 193 6.01 20.90 -14.55
CA SER A 193 4.66 20.75 -14.00
C SER A 193 4.61 20.82 -12.47
N GLN A 194 5.71 20.50 -11.79
CA GLN A 194 5.78 20.46 -10.32
C GLN A 194 6.48 21.69 -9.73
N THR A 195 7.58 22.13 -10.33
CA THR A 195 8.35 23.28 -9.82
C THR A 195 9.23 23.92 -10.88
N ASP A 196 9.28 25.25 -10.85
CA ASP A 196 10.19 26.04 -11.67
C ASP A 196 11.59 26.23 -11.04
N LEU A 197 11.81 25.71 -9.83
CA LEU A 197 13.02 25.99 -9.05
C LEU A 197 14.29 25.50 -9.74
N LEU A 198 14.27 24.29 -10.29
CA LEU A 198 15.44 23.69 -10.94
C LEU A 198 15.83 24.48 -12.20
N ARG A 199 14.85 24.84 -13.03
CA ARG A 199 15.06 25.69 -14.21
C ARG A 199 15.62 27.07 -13.84
N LYS A 200 15.15 27.68 -12.74
CA LYS A 200 15.66 28.97 -12.26
C LYS A 200 17.09 28.88 -11.70
N THR A 201 17.44 27.75 -11.10
CA THR A 201 18.74 27.55 -10.43
C THR A 201 19.83 27.12 -11.42
N TYR A 202 19.49 26.26 -12.38
CA TYR A 202 20.45 25.60 -13.28
C TYR A 202 20.21 25.94 -14.76
N GLY A 203 19.25 26.82 -15.07
CA GLY A 203 18.96 27.23 -16.44
C GLY A 203 18.04 26.26 -17.19
N ASN A 204 17.90 26.47 -18.51
CA ASN A 204 16.92 25.77 -19.33
C ASN A 204 17.32 24.32 -19.69
N TYR A 205 18.60 23.95 -19.54
CA TYR A 205 19.14 22.64 -19.95
C TYR A 205 19.59 21.78 -18.75
N TYR A 206 19.06 22.06 -17.57
CA TYR A 206 19.52 21.45 -16.32
C TYR A 206 19.48 19.91 -16.31
N ILE A 207 18.51 19.26 -16.97
CA ILE A 207 18.47 17.80 -17.07
C ILE A 207 19.64 17.27 -17.89
N ALA A 208 19.89 17.85 -19.07
CA ALA A 208 21.01 17.45 -19.92
C ALA A 208 22.35 17.62 -19.19
N GLU A 209 22.56 18.77 -18.54
CA GLU A 209 23.78 19.03 -17.75
C GLU A 209 23.96 18.04 -16.59
N LEU A 210 22.88 17.70 -15.86
CA LEU A 210 22.92 16.72 -14.78
C LEU A 210 23.24 15.30 -15.28
N VAL A 211 22.71 14.95 -16.46
CA VAL A 211 22.94 13.65 -17.09
C VAL A 211 24.37 13.57 -17.66
N GLU A 212 24.89 14.65 -18.25
CA GLU A 212 26.26 14.74 -18.76
C GLU A 212 27.30 14.75 -17.62
N ALA A 213 26.98 15.36 -16.48
CA ALA A 213 27.87 15.43 -15.32
C ALA A 213 28.03 14.10 -14.56
N GLN A 214 27.34 13.03 -14.99
CA GLN A 214 27.41 11.72 -14.36
C GLN A 214 28.84 11.19 -14.31
N ASN A 215 29.23 10.69 -13.14
CA ASN A 215 30.54 10.11 -12.88
C ASN A 215 30.42 9.02 -11.79
N GLU A 216 31.52 8.60 -11.18
CA GLU A 216 31.47 7.58 -10.13
C GLU A 216 30.80 8.07 -8.82
N GLY A 217 30.75 9.39 -8.62
CA GLY A 217 30.17 10.06 -7.46
C GLY A 217 28.81 10.71 -7.72
N LEU A 218 28.33 10.78 -8.96
CA LEU A 218 27.02 11.31 -9.34
C LEU A 218 26.40 10.40 -10.41
N LYS A 219 25.22 9.84 -10.14
CA LYS A 219 24.48 9.01 -11.10
C LYS A 219 23.06 9.50 -11.24
N CYS A 220 22.56 9.45 -12.46
CA CYS A 220 21.19 9.81 -12.80
C CYS A 220 20.48 8.56 -13.31
N VAL A 221 19.31 8.29 -12.77
CA VAL A 221 18.47 7.13 -13.10
C VAL A 221 17.12 7.66 -13.56
N VAL A 222 16.64 7.17 -14.69
CA VAL A 222 15.25 7.38 -15.09
C VAL A 222 14.42 6.17 -14.73
N ILE A 223 13.17 6.45 -14.42
CA ILE A 223 12.12 5.46 -14.30
C ILE A 223 11.29 5.55 -15.57
N GLU A 224 11.21 4.46 -16.32
CA GLU A 224 10.50 4.38 -17.60
C GLU A 224 9.25 3.51 -17.51
N CYS A 225 8.22 3.95 -18.25
CA CYS A 225 6.97 3.22 -18.48
C CYS A 225 6.67 3.33 -19.98
N ASP A 226 6.46 2.19 -20.66
CA ASP A 226 6.22 2.14 -22.11
C ASP A 226 7.24 2.94 -22.94
N ARG A 227 8.53 2.82 -22.58
CA ARG A 227 9.68 3.52 -23.20
C ARG A 227 9.67 5.05 -23.04
N LYS A 228 8.80 5.60 -22.19
CA LYS A 228 8.77 7.01 -21.86
C LYS A 228 9.33 7.23 -20.45
N ALA A 229 10.19 8.22 -20.27
CA ALA A 229 10.66 8.59 -18.94
C ALA A 229 9.51 9.24 -18.13
N VAL A 230 9.17 8.64 -16.99
CA VAL A 230 8.08 9.08 -16.09
C VAL A 230 8.58 9.44 -14.70
N GLY A 231 9.88 9.26 -14.44
CA GLY A 231 10.53 9.67 -13.21
C GLY A 231 12.03 9.82 -13.41
N PHE A 232 12.66 10.60 -12.52
CA PHE A 232 14.09 10.87 -12.55
C PHE A 232 14.64 10.96 -11.13
N LEU A 233 15.80 10.35 -10.92
CA LEU A 233 16.54 10.37 -9.67
C LEU A 233 17.99 10.78 -9.98
N SER A 234 18.47 11.83 -9.32
CA SER A 234 19.89 12.17 -9.31
C SER A 234 20.45 11.87 -7.92
N ALA A 235 21.44 10.98 -7.86
CA ALA A 235 22.03 10.50 -6.62
C ALA A 235 23.53 10.83 -6.58
N THR A 236 23.98 11.43 -5.48
CA THR A 236 25.37 11.85 -5.27
C THR A 236 25.99 11.21 -4.03
N LYS A 237 27.27 10.83 -4.12
CA LYS A 237 28.10 10.45 -2.96
C LYS A 237 28.58 11.66 -2.16
N ARG A 238 28.50 12.87 -2.72
CA ARG A 238 28.97 14.12 -2.09
C ARG A 238 27.86 14.70 -1.23
N ILE A 239 27.84 14.30 0.04
CA ILE A 239 26.85 14.74 1.02
C ILE A 239 27.52 15.68 2.02
N ASN A 240 26.92 16.86 2.26
CA ASN A 240 27.34 17.73 3.34
C ASN A 240 26.71 17.27 4.66
N LEU A 241 27.44 16.40 5.37
CA LEU A 241 26.97 15.83 6.63
C LEU A 241 26.83 16.88 7.74
N GLU A 242 27.63 17.95 7.72
CA GLU A 242 27.55 19.01 8.75
C GLU A 242 26.20 19.72 8.69
N LYS A 243 25.80 20.21 7.52
CA LYS A 243 24.47 20.82 7.32
C LYS A 243 23.32 19.88 7.67
N LEU A 244 23.45 18.59 7.35
CA LEU A 244 22.43 17.60 7.73
C LEU A 244 22.30 17.47 9.25
N ASN A 245 23.42 17.45 9.97
CA ASN A 245 23.43 17.39 11.43
C ASN A 245 22.94 18.70 12.09
N GLU A 246 23.09 19.84 11.42
CA GLU A 246 22.53 21.12 11.87
C GLU A 246 21.00 21.18 11.68
N CYS A 247 20.47 20.59 10.60
CA CYS A 247 19.06 20.65 10.26
C CYS A 247 18.21 19.51 10.85
N TYR A 248 18.82 18.39 11.25
CA TYR A 248 18.11 17.19 11.69
C TYR A 248 18.76 16.58 12.93
N ASP A 249 17.95 16.01 13.83
CA ASP A 249 18.45 15.20 14.94
C ASP A 249 18.89 13.82 14.43
N LEU A 250 20.17 13.71 14.12
CA LEU A 250 20.79 12.51 13.59
C LEU A 250 21.64 11.79 14.64
N ILE A 251 21.53 12.14 15.92
CA ILE A 251 22.37 11.60 16.99
C ILE A 251 22.23 10.07 17.09
N LEU A 252 20.99 9.57 17.01
CA LEU A 252 20.69 8.12 17.02
C LEU A 252 21.33 7.36 15.85
N PHE A 253 21.66 8.05 14.76
CA PHE A 253 22.31 7.50 13.58
C PHE A 253 23.80 7.88 13.49
N ASN A 254 24.40 8.29 14.61
CA ASN A 254 25.78 8.77 14.69
C ASN A 254 26.08 9.89 13.66
N GLY A 255 25.12 10.77 13.43
CA GLY A 255 25.21 11.85 12.45
C GLY A 255 25.43 11.37 11.01
N LEU A 256 25.01 10.14 10.69
CA LEU A 256 25.27 9.43 9.42
C LEU A 256 26.77 9.24 9.12
N ARG A 257 27.61 9.28 10.15
CA ARG A 257 29.04 9.00 10.05
C ARG A 257 29.33 7.55 10.40
N LYS A 258 30.30 6.96 9.70
CA LYS A 258 30.83 5.66 10.11
C LYS A 258 31.45 5.80 11.51
N PRO A 259 31.16 4.87 12.44
CA PRO A 259 31.82 4.86 13.74
C PRO A 259 33.33 4.85 13.58
N HIS A 260 34.02 5.74 14.28
CA HIS A 260 35.47 5.70 14.40
C HIS A 260 35.86 4.61 15.41
N PRO A 261 37.01 3.92 15.26
CA PRO A 261 37.50 2.92 16.23
C PRO A 261 37.70 3.43 17.68
N LYS A 262 37.57 4.74 17.90
CA LYS A 262 37.69 5.40 19.20
C LYS A 262 36.34 5.82 19.78
N ASP A 263 35.26 5.63 19.02
CA ASP A 263 33.92 5.94 19.50
C ASP A 263 33.53 4.86 20.52
N ASN A 264 33.11 5.28 21.71
CA ASN A 264 32.57 4.36 22.71
C ASN A 264 31.16 3.93 22.28
N LEU A 265 31.10 2.84 21.53
CA LEU A 265 29.85 2.22 21.08
C LEU A 265 29.17 1.37 22.16
N SER A 266 29.83 1.19 23.32
CA SER A 266 29.20 0.56 24.48
C SER A 266 28.13 1.51 25.05
N PRO A 267 26.91 1.04 25.32
CA PRO A 267 25.94 1.82 26.08
C PRO A 267 26.61 2.29 27.37
N SER A 268 26.56 3.59 27.65
CA SER A 268 27.12 4.11 28.90
C SER A 268 26.44 3.39 30.08
N GLU A 269 27.18 3.05 31.14
CA GLU A 269 26.61 2.35 32.30
C GLU A 269 25.41 3.11 32.92
N LYS A 270 25.37 4.44 32.74
CA LYS A 270 24.22 5.30 33.10
C LYS A 270 22.94 5.01 32.30
N SER A 271 23.06 4.60 31.05
CA SER A 271 21.93 4.19 30.20
C SER A 271 21.35 2.85 30.66
N ARG A 272 22.23 1.92 31.10
CA ARG A 272 21.83 0.62 31.68
C ARG A 272 21.19 0.77 33.05
N GLU A 273 21.64 1.72 33.87
CA GLU A 273 21.03 2.01 35.17
C GLU A 273 19.62 2.63 35.03
N GLN A 274 19.39 3.48 34.02
CA GLN A 274 18.04 4.01 33.73
C GLN A 274 17.10 2.95 33.15
N GLU A 275 17.57 2.08 32.24
CA GLU A 275 16.77 0.95 31.74
C GLU A 275 16.45 -0.08 32.84
N ASN A 276 17.40 -0.39 33.72
CA ASN A 276 17.15 -1.27 34.87
C ASN A 276 16.22 -0.62 35.92
N SER A 277 16.29 0.70 36.11
CA SER A 277 15.37 1.42 37.00
C SER A 277 13.92 1.41 36.48
N LEU A 278 13.74 1.49 35.16
CA LEU A 278 12.43 1.39 34.51
C LEU A 278 11.90 -0.05 34.49
N HIS A 279 12.77 -1.06 34.45
CA HIS A 279 12.35 -2.48 34.49
C HIS A 279 11.95 -2.94 35.90
N ILE A 280 12.49 -2.32 36.96
CA ILE A 280 12.18 -2.69 38.36
C ILE A 280 10.88 -2.02 38.87
N GLN A 281 10.35 -0.99 38.21
CA GLN A 281 9.07 -0.34 38.61
C GLN A 281 7.82 -0.99 37.99
N GLY A 282 7.98 -2.10 37.25
CA GLY A 282 6.89 -2.84 36.61
C GLY A 282 6.51 -4.14 37.32
N GLU A 283 6.64 -4.24 38.65
CA GLU A 283 6.04 -5.36 39.38
C GLU A 283 4.52 -5.18 39.45
N TYR A 284 3.81 -6.13 38.82
CA TYR A 284 2.38 -6.31 38.92
C TYR A 284 1.96 -6.40 40.39
N VAL A 285 1.20 -5.40 40.85
CA VAL A 285 0.32 -5.58 42.02
C VAL A 285 -0.81 -6.48 41.55
N VAL A 286 -0.71 -7.76 41.91
CA VAL A 286 -1.85 -8.68 41.91
C VAL A 286 -2.67 -8.33 43.16
N ASP A 287 -3.67 -7.47 43.00
CA ASP A 287 -4.71 -7.32 44.02
C ASP A 287 -5.78 -8.38 43.78
N ASP A 288 -5.78 -9.39 44.66
CA ASP A 288 -6.90 -10.31 44.86
C ASP A 288 -8.11 -9.53 45.36
N PHE A 289 -9.21 -9.49 44.59
CA PHE A 289 -10.61 -9.54 45.05
C PHE A 289 -11.56 -9.97 43.92
#